data_AF-A0A3B8W883-F1
#
_entry.id   AF-A0A3B8W883-F1
#
_cell.length_a   1.000
_cell.length_b   1.000
_cell.length_c   1.000
_cell.angle_alpha   90.00
_cell.angle_beta   90.00
_cell.angle_gamma   90.00
#
_symmetry.space_group_name_H-M   'P 1'
#
loop_
_entity.id
_entity.type
_entity.pdbx_description
1 polymer ?
#
loop_
_entity_poly.entity_id
_entity_poly.type
_entity_poly.pdbx_seq_one_letter_code
_entity_poly.pdbx_strand_id
1 'polypeptide(L)' 'MRWLIWVGVLKATVGFSQMEIRGVITHRDTGLPISGANIVLVDQQNGTSSNSEGRYRFGNLP' A
#
# COMPACT_ATOMS: atom_id res chain seq x y z
N MET A 1 -38.69 28.33 -30.50
CA MET A 1 -37.37 27.67 -30.36
C MET A 1 -36.99 27.59 -28.89
N ARG A 2 -37.01 26.39 -28.28
CA ARG A 2 -36.57 26.17 -26.89
C ARG A 2 -35.21 25.47 -26.95
N TRP A 3 -34.16 26.11 -26.44
CA TRP A 3 -32.80 25.56 -26.46
C TRP A 3 -32.56 24.73 -25.19
N LEU A 4 -32.39 23.42 -25.37
CA LEU A 4 -32.08 22.48 -24.29
C LEU A 4 -30.57 22.50 -24.06
N ILE A 5 -30.13 23.08 -22.94
CA ILE A 5 -28.73 22.97 -22.48
C ILE A 5 -28.58 21.60 -21.83
N TRP A 6 -27.90 20.68 -22.51
CA TRP A 6 -27.45 19.41 -21.92
C TRP A 6 -26.21 19.69 -21.06
N VAL A 7 -26.37 19.77 -19.74
CA VAL A 7 -25.22 19.79 -18.83
C VAL A 7 -24.76 18.36 -18.64
N GLY A 8 -23.78 17.93 -19.44
CA GLY A 8 -23.08 16.68 -19.24
C GLY A 8 -22.28 16.74 -17.94
N VAL A 9 -22.74 16.04 -16.90
CA VAL A 9 -21.99 15.91 -15.65
C VAL A 9 -20.88 14.89 -15.87
N LEU A 10 -19.64 15.36 -16.08
CA LEU A 10 -18.48 14.47 -16.04
C LEU A 10 -18.27 13.99 -14.60
N LYS A 11 -18.48 12.70 -14.36
CA LYS A 11 -18.03 12.02 -13.15
C LYS A 11 -16.54 11.68 -13.35
N ALA A 12 -15.65 12.56 -12.91
CA ALA A 12 -14.23 12.23 -12.85
C ALA A 12 -13.98 11.32 -11.63
N THR A 13 -13.63 10.05 -11.87
CA THR A 13 -13.10 9.17 -10.82
C THR A 13 -11.60 9.39 -10.72
N VAL A 14 -11.14 10.00 -9.62
CA VAL A 14 -9.71 10.09 -9.33
C VAL A 14 -9.26 8.73 -8.80
N GLY A 15 -8.45 8.01 -9.58
CA GLY A 15 -7.79 6.80 -9.11
C GLY A 15 -6.47 7.17 -8.45
N PHE A 16 -6.36 7.00 -7.13
CA PHE A 16 -5.06 7.07 -6.47
C PHE A 16 -4.29 5.78 -6.80
N SER A 17 -3.20 5.89 -7.56
CA SER A 17 -2.24 4.78 -7.68
C SER A 17 -1.49 4.67 -6.36
N GLN A 18 -2.02 3.88 -5.44
CA GLN A 18 -1.48 3.72 -4.10
C GLN A 18 -0.10 3.05 -4.17
N MET A 19 0.96 3.79 -3.83
CA MET A 19 2.30 3.21 -3.70
C MET A 19 2.33 2.23 -2.52
N GLU A 20 3.02 1.11 -2.73
CA GLU A 20 3.13 0.03 -1.74
C GLU A 20 4.55 -0.54 -1.72
N ILE A 21 5.06 -0.83 -0.54
CA ILE A 21 6.27 -1.64 -0.31
C ILE A 21 5.84 -2.94 0.36
N ARG A 22 6.27 -4.08 -0.19
CA ARG A 22 5.98 -5.40 0.38
C ARG A 22 7.15 -6.35 0.17
N GLY A 23 7.23 -7.37 1.01
CA GLY A 23 8.25 -8.41 0.89
C GLY A 23 8.08 -9.51 1.93
N VAL A 24 9.08 -10.40 1.98
CA VAL A 24 9.17 -11.50 2.94
C VAL A 24 10.50 -11.41 3.67
N ILE A 25 10.49 -11.56 4.99
CA ILE A 25 11.68 -11.60 5.82
C ILE A 25 11.99 -13.06 6.17
N THR A 26 13.19 -13.52 5.85
CA THR A 26 13.65 -14.89 6.09
C THR A 26 14.97 -14.90 6.85
N HIS A 27 15.15 -15.92 7.68
CA HIS A 27 16.43 -16.20 8.32
C HIS A 27 17.45 -16.67 7.29
N ARG A 28 18.66 -16.11 7.32
CA ARG A 28 19.69 -16.37 6.30
C ARG A 28 20.07 -17.86 6.19
N ASP A 29 20.29 -18.52 7.33
CA ASP A 29 20.86 -19.87 7.34
C ASP A 29 19.82 -20.96 7.11
N THR A 30 18.57 -20.74 7.53
CA THR A 30 17.51 -21.75 7.47
C THR A 30 16.52 -21.51 6.33
N GLY A 31 16.50 -20.29 5.77
CA GLY A 31 15.48 -19.86 4.80
C GLY A 31 14.07 -19.72 5.39
N LEU A 32 13.89 -19.99 6.69
CA LEU A 32 12.57 -19.95 7.33
C LEU A 32 12.09 -18.50 7.50
N PRO A 33 10.78 -18.24 7.39
CA PRO A 33 10.23 -16.91 7.60
C PRO A 33 10.43 -16.44 9.05
N ILE A 34 10.73 -15.16 9.22
CA ILE A 34 10.82 -14.52 10.54
C ILE A 34 9.49 -13.83 10.83
N SER A 35 8.75 -14.35 11.82
CA SER A 35 7.51 -13.76 12.30
C SER A 35 7.77 -12.66 13.34
N GLY A 36 6.95 -11.60 13.32
CA GLY A 36 7.01 -10.52 14.31
C GLY A 36 8.23 -9.61 14.20
N ALA A 37 8.98 -9.66 13.10
CA ALA A 37 10.06 -8.72 12.84
C ALA A 37 9.46 -7.31 12.73
N ASN A 38 10.02 -6.32 13.44
CA ASN A 38 9.60 -4.93 13.37
C ASN A 38 10.25 -4.24 12.16
N ILE A 39 9.45 -3.66 11.27
CA ILE A 39 9.92 -2.92 10.10
C ILE A 39 9.45 -1.48 10.23
N VAL A 40 10.37 -0.54 10.04
CA VAL A 40 10.11 0.90 10.11
C VAL A 40 10.58 1.54 8.82
N LEU A 41 9.76 2.41 8.24
CA LEU A 41 10.20 3.28 7.16
C LEU A 41 10.96 4.47 7.76
N VAL A 42 12.24 4.59 7.41
CA VAL A 42 13.09 5.69 7.87
C VAL A 42 12.45 7.02 7.45
N ASP A 43 12.48 8.01 8.34
CA ASP A 43 11.86 9.34 8.19
C ASP A 43 10.32 9.35 8.11
N GLN A 44 9.66 8.20 8.36
CA GLN A 44 8.21 8.11 8.51
C GLN A 44 7.85 7.58 9.91
N GLN A 45 6.72 8.02 10.46
CA GLN A 45 6.17 7.46 11.70
C GLN A 45 5.40 6.15 11.46
N ASN A 46 5.62 5.49 10.33
CA ASN A 46 4.88 4.30 9.92
C ASN A 46 5.74 3.04 10.10
N GLY A 47 5.22 2.09 10.87
CA GLY A 47 5.85 0.81 11.15
C GLY A 47 4.86 -0.34 10.94
N THR A 48 5.40 -1.53 10.66
CA THR A 48 4.62 -2.76 10.56
C THR A 48 5.40 -3.93 11.13
N SER A 49 4.74 -5.07 11.31
CA SER A 49 5.39 -6.32 11.68
C SER A 49 5.15 -7.40 10.64
N SER A 50 6.13 -8.30 10.49
CA SER A 50 5.95 -9.47 9.64
C SER A 50 4.96 -10.46 10.27
N ASN A 51 4.13 -11.10 9.44
CA ASN A 51 3.22 -12.16 9.88
C ASN A 51 3.94 -13.52 10.05
N SER A 52 3.19 -14.59 10.33
CA SER A 52 3.72 -15.95 10.50
C SER A 52 4.44 -16.51 9.26
N GLU A 53 4.17 -15.96 8.08
CA GLU A 53 4.84 -16.30 6.82
C GLU A 53 5.99 -15.33 6.48
N GLY A 54 6.36 -14.44 7.42
CA GLY A 54 7.41 -13.45 7.23
C GLY A 54 7.00 -12.29 6.31
N ARG A 55 5.75 -12.24 5.86
CA ARG A 55 5.27 -11.21 4.92
C ARG A 55 5.03 -9.89 5.65
N TYR A 56 5.43 -8.80 5.03
CA TYR A 56 5.11 -7.43 5.47
C TYR A 56 4.54 -6.60 4.33
N ARG A 57 3.79 -5.54 4.66
CA ARG A 57 3.18 -4.63 3.69
C ARG A 57 3.06 -3.22 4.27
N PHE A 58 3.51 -2.23 3.52
CA PHE A 58 3.22 -0.81 3.71
C PHE A 58 2.40 -0.33 2.53
N GLY A 59 1.14 0.03 2.75
CA GLY A 59 0.30 0.68 1.74
C GLY A 59 0.06 2.15 2.06
N ASN A 60 -0.51 2.89 1.11
CA ASN A 60 -0.83 4.32 1.25
C ASN A 60 0.42 5.16 1.52
N LEU A 61 1.52 4.82 0.87
CA LEU A 61 2.72 5.65 0.94
C LEU A 61 2.50 6.95 0.15
N PRO A 62 2.94 8.10 0.70
CA PRO A 62 2.82 9.41 0.05
C PRO A 62 3.66 9.52 -1.23
#